data_AF-A0A351UNF2-F1
#
_entry.id   AF-A0A351UNF2-F1
#
_cell.length_a   1.000
_cell.length_b   1.000
_cell.length_c   1.000
_cell.angle_alpha   90.00
_cell.angle_beta   90.00
_cell.angle_gamma   90.00
#
_symmetry.space_group_name_H-M   'P 1'
#
loop_
_entity.id
_entity.type
_entity.pdbx_description
1 polymer ?
#
loop_
_entity_poly.entity_id
_entity_poly.type
_entity_poly.pdbx_seq_one_letter_code
_entity_poly.pdbx_strand_id
1 'polypeptide(L)'
;MRWSYIIPRFILLVLVWAFFFFAFDPLLKMGIVKGLEKGLKAKVEIAGLKTSFRHPSLKLTGFAAADSKDEFRNIVEFSELSFAAAGTQLLEKKLLVENAALTGLRFGTARKTSGKLPFAAEEPPSELVASLKAESKDFTMDRVADAKADAAADYKVDPDDLESVKLAKQLEEDYNRDYKNISERLDTKKYDAALDALKARYEKARGEKNFAKQAKEYGEIGKEVKKLNAEFKKDKEEVEAALAKAKGAFKAIDEARKKDTANVMSKMKLPSMDTQSIARMLAGPVIAEKTAQAMKWMAMAKKYMPSNSKGVLKNEAPRGREVHFPREHAYPAVLVRRLDISGELGLEDPLAYTGTVEGLTSQPQVYGKPTTAALKGSKGARRMDFKASLDATGDTIRTDSSLSYSGMPVKELKLGSESSFMVDVTGASGAVDGTLRTSGEDLDGKAAVRLTGGTFKASADKIKAAPLRSAVQSSFAGLSSALIETDIAGTMKAPKLSIRTDLADKLSKAFSGAMGAEVKKAQEAAQKKIDDALKPYRDRLDKLSSGKQAELGDKLKGAESKITGAGDNLLKNLTPSKLKLPKIKF
;
A
#
# COMPACT_ATOMS: atom_id res chain seq x y z
N MET A 1 79.08 18.89 -18.20
CA MET A 1 77.68 19.00 -17.74
C MET A 1 77.47 20.38 -17.12
N ARG A 2 76.39 21.10 -17.50
CA ARG A 2 76.10 22.43 -16.92
C ARG A 2 75.41 22.24 -15.56
N TRP A 3 76.14 22.49 -14.47
CA TRP A 3 75.62 22.36 -13.09
C TRP A 3 74.37 23.22 -12.84
N SER A 4 74.26 24.38 -13.51
CA SER A 4 73.08 25.24 -13.51
C SER A 4 71.81 24.57 -14.07
N TYR A 5 71.93 23.49 -14.84
CA TYR A 5 70.81 22.72 -15.38
C TYR A 5 70.45 21.51 -14.49
N ILE A 6 71.42 20.94 -13.79
CA ILE A 6 71.24 19.72 -12.98
C ILE A 6 70.72 20.07 -11.60
N ILE A 7 71.27 21.09 -10.95
CA ILE A 7 70.91 21.48 -9.58
C ILE A 7 69.41 21.79 -9.44
N PRO A 8 68.76 22.61 -10.30
CA PRO A 8 67.34 22.90 -10.15
C PRO A 8 66.45 21.67 -10.34
N ARG A 9 66.83 20.73 -11.23
CA ARG A 9 66.08 19.48 -11.45
C ARG A 9 66.25 18.51 -10.29
N PHE A 10 67.45 18.43 -9.73
CA PHE A 10 67.69 17.62 -8.54
C PHE A 10 66.90 18.17 -7.35
N ILE A 11 66.90 19.49 -7.13
CA ILE A 11 66.08 20.13 -6.11
C ILE A 11 64.59 19.83 -6.35
N LEU A 12 64.09 19.95 -7.58
CA LEU A 12 62.71 19.60 -7.92
C LEU A 12 62.41 18.12 -7.59
N LEU A 13 63.28 17.19 -7.96
CA LEU A 13 63.10 15.76 -7.66
C LEU A 13 63.07 15.49 -6.15
N VAL A 14 63.95 16.14 -5.39
CA VAL A 14 63.98 16.04 -3.91
C VAL A 14 62.71 16.63 -3.31
N LEU A 15 62.21 17.76 -3.82
CA LEU A 15 60.96 18.37 -3.35
C LEU A 15 59.74 17.49 -3.66
N VAL A 16 59.68 16.91 -4.86
CA VAL A 16 58.62 15.97 -5.24
C VAL A 16 58.68 14.73 -4.34
N TRP A 17 59.87 14.17 -4.12
CA TRP A 17 60.06 13.04 -3.21
C TRP A 17 59.65 13.38 -1.77
N ALA A 18 60.09 14.52 -1.24
CA ALA A 18 59.73 14.99 0.09
C ALA A 18 58.22 15.23 0.22
N PHE A 19 57.57 15.77 -0.81
CA PHE A 19 56.12 15.93 -0.84
C PHE A 19 55.40 14.58 -0.74
N PHE A 20 55.78 13.59 -1.56
CA PHE A 20 55.15 12.28 -1.54
C PHE A 20 55.44 11.49 -0.25
N PHE A 21 56.60 11.70 0.35
CA PHE A 21 56.98 11.03 1.58
C PHE A 21 56.35 11.64 2.84
N PHE A 22 56.28 12.98 2.93
CA PHE A 22 55.82 13.67 4.15
C PHE A 22 54.41 14.26 4.06
N ALA A 23 54.01 14.81 2.90
CA ALA A 23 52.81 15.63 2.78
C ALA A 23 51.60 14.91 2.17
N PHE A 24 51.84 13.96 1.26
CA PHE A 24 50.76 13.32 0.50
C PHE A 24 49.75 12.58 1.38
N ASP A 25 50.21 11.70 2.27
CA ASP A 25 49.33 10.91 3.15
C ASP A 25 48.48 11.79 4.11
N PRO A 26 49.06 12.79 4.83
CA PRO A 26 48.27 13.73 5.63
C PRO A 26 47.26 14.56 4.82
N LEU A 27 47.64 15.04 3.64
CA LEU A 27 46.75 15.82 2.78
C LEU A 27 45.60 14.96 2.23
N LEU A 28 45.89 13.73 1.82
CA LEU A 28 44.88 12.79 1.34
C LEU A 28 43.92 12.40 2.47
N LYS A 29 44.43 12.13 3.68
CA LYS A 29 43.62 11.93 4.89
C LYS A 29 42.67 13.10 5.12
N MET A 30 43.18 14.34 5.12
CA MET A 30 42.36 15.53 5.31
C MET A 30 41.29 15.68 4.21
N GLY A 31 41.65 15.39 2.95
CA GLY A 31 40.73 15.42 1.83
C GLY A 31 39.58 14.41 1.97
N ILE A 32 39.90 13.16 2.35
CA ILE A 32 38.90 12.11 2.59
C ILE A 32 38.00 12.48 3.77
N VAL A 33 38.55 12.92 4.89
CA VAL A 33 37.75 13.36 6.05
C VAL A 33 36.78 14.47 5.64
N LYS A 34 37.27 15.58 5.07
CA LYS A 34 36.40 16.70 4.66
C LYS A 34 35.35 16.30 3.63
N GLY A 35 35.71 15.43 2.68
CA GLY A 35 34.80 14.90 1.67
C GLY A 35 33.67 14.07 2.28
N LEU A 36 34.02 13.16 3.19
CA LEU A 36 33.04 12.30 3.87
C LEU A 36 32.20 13.06 4.88
N GLU A 37 32.77 14.02 5.62
CA GLU A 37 32.01 14.90 6.53
C GLU A 37 30.95 15.71 5.79
N LYS A 38 31.31 16.27 4.63
CA LYS A 38 30.36 16.99 3.77
C LYS A 38 29.27 16.07 3.21
N GLY A 39 29.64 14.85 2.81
CA GLY A 39 28.70 13.87 2.27
C GLY A 39 27.71 13.34 3.31
N LEU A 40 28.23 12.92 4.46
CA LEU A 40 27.48 12.30 5.56
C LEU A 40 26.81 13.33 6.48
N LYS A 41 27.19 14.61 6.42
CA LYS A 41 26.79 15.67 7.36
C LYS A 41 27.04 15.27 8.82
N ALA A 42 28.07 14.47 9.06
CA ALA A 42 28.45 13.96 10.37
C ALA A 42 29.97 13.99 10.50
N LYS A 43 30.48 14.10 11.74
CA LYS A 43 31.92 14.11 12.00
C LYS A 43 32.55 12.77 11.61
N VAL A 44 33.64 12.82 10.84
CA VAL A 44 34.39 11.64 10.40
C VAL A 44 35.80 11.70 10.95
N GLU A 45 36.25 10.60 11.54
CA GLU A 45 37.58 10.47 12.11
C GLU A 45 38.30 9.31 11.43
N ILE A 46 39.57 9.53 11.10
CA ILE A 46 40.49 8.54 10.54
C ILE A 46 41.74 8.56 11.40
N ALA A 47 42.18 7.43 11.95
CA ALA A 47 43.40 7.37 12.75
C ALA A 47 44.64 7.51 11.85
N GLY A 48 44.76 6.65 10.83
CA GLY A 48 45.91 6.63 9.93
C GLY A 48 45.53 6.41 8.48
N LEU A 49 46.35 6.93 7.58
CA LEU A 49 46.28 6.66 6.15
C LEU A 49 47.71 6.45 5.65
N LYS A 50 47.92 5.36 4.91
CA LYS A 50 49.19 5.05 4.26
C LYS A 50 48.94 4.74 2.79
N THR A 51 49.76 5.29 1.92
CA THR A 51 49.76 4.93 0.49
C THR A 51 51.10 4.39 0.03
N SER A 52 51.07 3.58 -1.02
CA SER A 52 52.26 3.11 -1.73
C SER A 52 52.11 3.41 -3.21
N PHE A 53 53.20 3.86 -3.85
CA PHE A 53 53.19 4.27 -5.25
C PHE A 53 53.73 3.22 -6.22
N ARG A 54 54.69 2.39 -5.79
CA ARG A 54 55.29 1.34 -6.63
C ARG A 54 54.29 0.24 -6.97
N HIS A 55 53.50 -0.15 -5.97
CA HIS A 55 52.30 -0.97 -6.14
C HIS A 55 51.16 -0.14 -5.55
N PRO A 56 50.43 0.62 -6.38
CA PRO A 56 49.41 1.55 -5.93
C PRO A 56 48.49 0.89 -4.91
N SER A 57 48.59 1.29 -3.65
CA SER A 57 47.80 0.72 -2.57
C SER A 57 47.44 1.78 -1.56
N LEU A 58 46.32 1.56 -0.88
CA LEU A 58 45.82 2.44 0.16
C LEU A 58 45.44 1.58 1.36
N LYS A 59 45.91 2.00 2.54
CA LYS A 59 45.55 1.41 3.83
C LYS A 59 45.07 2.52 4.74
N LEU A 60 43.80 2.44 5.12
CA LEU A 60 43.12 3.37 6.03
C LEU A 60 42.86 2.62 7.34
N THR A 61 43.27 3.20 8.47
CA THR A 61 43.09 2.60 9.80
C THR A 61 42.27 3.49 10.72
N GLY A 62 41.46 2.86 11.57
CA GLY A 62 40.65 3.50 12.60
C GLY A 62 39.67 4.53 12.03
N PHE A 63 38.72 4.05 11.22
CA PHE A 63 37.65 4.90 10.68
C PHE A 63 36.46 4.92 11.61
N ALA A 64 35.91 6.11 11.86
CA ALA A 64 34.72 6.29 12.67
C ALA A 64 33.86 7.43 12.13
N ALA A 65 32.59 7.16 11.82
CA ALA A 65 31.61 8.17 11.41
C ALA A 65 30.54 8.35 12.50
N ALA A 66 30.19 9.60 12.83
CA ALA A 66 29.20 9.90 13.87
C ALA A 66 27.75 9.68 13.43
N ASP A 67 26.85 9.44 14.39
CA ASP A 67 25.41 9.62 14.15
C ASP A 67 25.05 11.12 14.24
N SER A 68 24.22 11.58 13.31
CA SER A 68 23.71 12.94 13.30
C SER A 68 22.66 13.19 14.40
N LYS A 69 22.00 12.13 14.91
CA LYS A 69 20.96 12.22 15.95
C LYS A 69 21.49 11.97 17.36
N ASP A 70 22.50 11.12 17.51
CA ASP A 70 23.12 10.80 18.80
C ASP A 70 24.60 11.16 18.74
N GLU A 71 24.94 12.32 19.31
CA GLU A 71 26.27 12.91 19.21
C GLU A 71 27.37 12.08 19.87
N PHE A 72 27.01 11.16 20.78
CA PHE A 72 27.94 10.28 21.48
C PHE A 72 27.93 8.84 20.93
N ARG A 73 27.45 8.64 19.69
CA ARG A 73 27.52 7.35 18.99
C ARG A 73 28.12 7.45 17.59
N ASN A 74 28.79 6.37 17.20
CA ASN A 74 29.18 6.11 15.83
C ASN A 74 28.02 5.47 15.08
N ILE A 75 27.74 5.96 13.87
CA ILE A 75 26.86 5.27 12.95
C ILE A 75 27.55 4.03 12.35
N VAL A 76 28.83 4.16 12.01
CA VAL A 76 29.68 3.07 11.50
C VAL A 76 31.13 3.29 11.93
N GLU A 77 31.81 2.21 12.28
CA GLU A 77 33.23 2.17 12.64
C GLU A 77 33.89 0.95 11.98
N PHE A 78 35.13 1.09 11.53
CA PHE A 78 35.91 -0.06 11.09
C PHE A 78 37.39 0.10 11.43
N SER A 79 38.06 -1.02 11.67
CA SER A 79 39.47 -1.05 12.09
C SER A 79 40.42 -0.77 10.93
N GLU A 80 40.20 -1.41 9.78
CA GLU A 80 41.05 -1.23 8.61
C GLU A 80 40.27 -1.38 7.30
N LEU A 81 40.56 -0.52 6.34
CA LEU A 81 40.24 -0.69 4.93
C LEU A 81 41.55 -0.71 4.14
N SER A 82 41.80 -1.78 3.40
CA SER A 82 42.99 -1.88 2.56
C SER A 82 42.66 -2.43 1.17
N PHE A 83 43.33 -1.89 0.15
CA PHE A 83 43.23 -2.39 -1.21
C PHE A 83 44.47 -2.03 -2.04
N ALA A 84 44.69 -2.80 -3.11
CA ALA A 84 45.64 -2.50 -4.16
C ALA A 84 44.91 -2.13 -5.46
N ALA A 85 45.30 -1.01 -6.06
CA ALA A 85 44.80 -0.55 -7.34
C ALA A 85 45.72 -0.99 -8.47
N ALA A 86 45.13 -1.31 -9.62
CA ALA A 86 45.88 -1.64 -10.82
C ALA A 86 46.53 -0.37 -11.41
N GLY A 87 47.87 -0.34 -11.43
CA GLY A 87 48.62 0.88 -11.74
C GLY A 87 48.42 1.41 -13.16
N THR A 88 48.29 0.52 -14.15
CA THR A 88 48.05 0.92 -15.55
C THR A 88 46.69 1.59 -15.71
N GLN A 89 45.63 1.05 -15.11
CA GLN A 89 44.30 1.65 -15.11
C GLN A 89 44.27 2.97 -14.32
N LEU A 90 45.04 3.09 -13.25
CA LEU A 90 45.12 4.32 -12.46
C LEU A 90 45.69 5.49 -13.29
N LEU A 91 46.65 5.22 -14.18
CA LEU A 91 47.17 6.20 -15.14
C LEU A 91 46.11 6.64 -16.17
N GLU A 92 45.16 5.76 -16.49
CA GLU A 92 43.97 6.10 -17.29
C GLU A 92 42.86 6.81 -16.48
N LYS A 93 43.14 7.22 -15.23
CA LYS A 93 42.17 7.78 -14.28
C LYS A 93 41.05 6.80 -13.89
N LYS A 94 41.32 5.49 -13.94
CA LYS A 94 40.39 4.43 -13.55
C LYS A 94 40.89 3.71 -12.30
N LEU A 95 40.04 3.62 -11.29
CA LEU A 95 40.33 2.87 -10.07
C LEU A 95 39.82 1.43 -10.22
N LEU A 96 40.70 0.54 -10.67
CA LEU A 96 40.44 -0.90 -10.70
C LEU A 96 41.08 -1.57 -9.49
N VAL A 97 40.27 -2.21 -8.66
CA VAL A 97 40.68 -2.95 -7.48
C VAL A 97 40.21 -4.39 -7.63
N GLU A 98 41.17 -5.31 -7.70
CA GLU A 98 40.86 -6.74 -7.81
C GLU A 98 40.36 -7.29 -6.46
N ASN A 99 41.09 -6.99 -5.38
CA ASN A 99 40.75 -7.40 -4.02
C ASN A 99 40.91 -6.23 -3.04
N ALA A 100 39.88 -6.00 -2.23
CA ALA A 100 39.88 -5.09 -1.10
C ALA A 100 39.49 -5.87 0.17
N ALA A 101 39.94 -5.39 1.33
CA ALA A 101 39.58 -5.94 2.63
C ALA A 101 39.11 -4.81 3.55
N LEU A 102 37.95 -5.02 4.18
CA LEU A 102 37.39 -4.17 5.22
C LEU A 102 37.23 -5.00 6.49
N THR A 103 37.96 -4.66 7.55
CA THR A 103 38.00 -5.45 8.78
C THR A 103 37.50 -4.67 9.99
N GLY A 104 36.89 -5.40 10.92
CA GLY A 104 36.39 -4.85 12.18
C GLY A 104 35.20 -3.91 12.01
N LEU A 105 34.34 -4.15 11.01
CA LEU A 105 33.14 -3.34 10.78
C LEU A 105 32.12 -3.49 11.92
N ARG A 106 31.80 -2.38 12.57
CA ARG A 106 30.90 -2.28 13.73
C ARG A 106 29.94 -1.12 13.55
N PHE A 107 28.77 -1.22 14.18
CA PHE A 107 27.70 -0.22 14.09
C PHE A 107 27.26 0.20 15.50
N GLY A 108 26.91 1.48 15.68
CA GLY A 108 26.32 1.97 16.92
C GLY A 108 27.26 2.05 18.13
N THR A 109 28.58 2.03 17.92
CA THR A 109 29.57 2.06 19.02
C THR A 109 29.55 3.42 19.75
N ALA A 110 29.90 3.43 21.03
CA ALA A 110 29.94 4.66 21.84
C ALA A 110 31.15 5.54 21.47
N ARG A 111 30.96 6.86 21.51
CA ARG A 111 32.01 7.88 21.31
C ARG A 111 32.32 8.62 22.61
N LYS A 112 33.58 9.05 22.74
CA LYS A 112 34.02 9.94 23.83
C LYS A 112 33.87 11.43 23.49
N THR A 113 33.76 11.77 22.20
CA THR A 113 33.72 13.15 21.69
C THR A 113 32.42 13.37 20.91
N SER A 114 31.81 14.55 21.05
CA SER A 114 30.59 14.90 20.31
C SER A 114 30.84 14.87 18.80
N GLY A 115 29.94 14.21 18.08
CA GLY A 115 29.91 14.09 16.62
C GLY A 115 29.06 15.15 15.90
N LYS A 116 28.48 16.11 16.65
CA LYS A 116 27.55 17.11 16.10
C LYS A 116 28.30 18.14 15.25
N LEU A 117 27.87 18.30 13.99
CA LEU A 117 28.32 19.38 13.13
C LEU A 117 27.33 20.57 13.23
N PRO A 118 27.81 21.83 13.29
CA PRO A 118 26.99 23.01 13.60
C PRO A 118 25.92 23.40 12.55
N PHE A 119 25.79 22.70 11.41
CA PHE A 119 24.90 23.11 10.30
C PHE A 119 24.05 21.97 9.68
N ALA A 120 23.81 20.88 10.39
CA ALA A 120 22.92 19.82 9.88
C ALA A 120 21.44 20.15 10.21
N ALA A 121 20.65 20.49 9.18
CA ALA A 121 19.20 20.62 9.32
C ALA A 121 18.56 19.26 9.68
N GLU A 122 17.67 19.24 10.67
CA GLU A 122 16.88 18.07 11.03
C GLU A 122 15.84 17.78 9.94
N GLU A 123 15.86 16.58 9.38
CA GLU A 123 14.82 16.15 8.45
C GLU A 123 13.57 15.71 9.22
N PRO A 124 12.37 16.14 8.77
CA PRO A 124 11.12 15.76 9.41
C PRO A 124 10.89 14.24 9.34
N PRO A 125 10.20 13.65 10.33
CA PRO A 125 9.87 12.23 10.30
C PRO A 125 9.00 11.90 9.08
N SER A 126 9.22 10.71 8.49
CA SER A 126 8.41 10.19 7.39
C SER A 126 6.92 10.13 7.76
N GLU A 127 6.03 10.49 6.84
CA GLU A 127 4.56 10.47 7.03
C GLU A 127 4.04 9.10 7.51
N LEU A 128 4.69 8.00 7.10
CA LEU A 128 4.37 6.65 7.57
C LEU A 128 4.55 6.48 9.09
N VAL A 129 5.59 7.08 9.64
CA VAL A 129 5.88 7.03 11.09
C VAL A 129 4.85 7.87 11.84
N ALA A 130 4.43 8.99 11.25
CA ALA A 130 3.39 9.84 11.80
C ALA A 130 2.02 9.14 11.79
N SER A 131 1.64 8.48 10.70
CA SER A 131 0.36 7.78 10.58
C SER A 131 0.27 6.57 11.51
N LEU A 132 1.30 5.73 11.60
CA LEU A 132 1.31 4.58 12.51
C LEU A 132 1.30 5.00 13.99
N LYS A 133 2.00 6.10 14.34
CA LYS A 133 1.91 6.68 15.69
C LYS A 133 0.53 7.27 15.99
N ALA A 134 -0.11 7.94 15.02
CA ALA A 134 -1.45 8.48 15.19
C ALA A 134 -2.49 7.36 15.38
N GLU A 135 -2.41 6.29 14.60
CA GLU A 135 -3.32 5.14 14.67
C GLU A 135 -3.15 4.38 16.00
N SER A 136 -1.91 4.29 16.52
CA SER A 136 -1.65 3.73 17.87
C SER A 136 -2.21 4.58 19.02
N LYS A 137 -2.36 5.91 18.82
CA LYS A 137 -2.99 6.81 19.79
C LYS A 137 -4.52 6.76 19.73
N ASP A 138 -5.11 6.35 18.61
CA ASP A 138 -6.56 6.20 18.50
C ASP A 138 -7.09 4.97 19.25
N PHE A 139 -6.22 3.98 19.49
CA PHE A 139 -6.49 2.78 20.29
C PHE A 139 -6.12 2.98 21.77
N THR A 140 -6.51 4.08 22.42
CA THR A 140 -6.22 4.29 23.85
C THR A 140 -7.12 3.45 24.75
N MET A 141 -6.54 2.90 25.82
CA MET A 141 -7.29 2.13 26.82
C MET A 141 -8.31 2.96 27.59
N ASP A 142 -8.18 4.29 27.60
CA ASP A 142 -9.21 5.19 28.14
C ASP A 142 -10.54 5.04 27.40
N ARG A 143 -10.55 4.81 26.08
CA ARG A 143 -11.78 4.50 25.32
C ARG A 143 -12.37 3.14 25.68
N VAL A 144 -11.52 2.16 26.01
CA VAL A 144 -11.95 0.82 26.47
C VAL A 144 -12.47 0.87 27.90
N ALA A 145 -11.94 1.77 28.73
CA ALA A 145 -12.34 2.00 30.11
C ALA A 145 -13.59 2.90 30.23
N ASP A 146 -13.82 3.79 29.27
CA ASP A 146 -15.02 4.63 29.12
C ASP A 146 -16.08 4.03 28.19
N ALA A 147 -15.83 2.85 27.60
CA ALA A 147 -16.85 2.00 27.03
C ALA A 147 -17.75 1.49 28.17
N LYS A 148 -18.51 2.41 28.78
CA LYS A 148 -19.62 2.10 29.64
C LYS A 148 -20.63 1.33 28.78
N ALA A 149 -21.22 0.30 29.36
CA ALA A 149 -22.38 -0.43 28.82
C ALA A 149 -23.47 0.50 28.25
N ASP A 150 -23.55 1.73 28.77
CA ASP A 150 -24.53 2.77 28.44
C ASP A 150 -24.09 3.79 27.37
N ALA A 151 -22.90 3.66 26.77
CA ALA A 151 -22.47 4.57 25.69
C ALA A 151 -23.43 4.54 24.48
N ALA A 152 -24.09 3.40 24.26
CA ALA A 152 -25.15 3.25 23.27
C ALA A 152 -26.45 3.96 23.66
N ALA A 153 -26.72 4.17 24.95
CA ALA A 153 -27.92 4.86 25.45
C ALA A 153 -27.83 6.38 25.22
N ASP A 154 -26.66 6.98 25.50
CA ASP A 154 -26.43 8.44 25.41
C ASP A 154 -26.17 8.95 23.98
N TYR A 155 -25.80 8.08 23.03
CA TYR A 155 -25.60 8.49 21.64
C TYR A 155 -26.96 8.81 20.97
N LYS A 156 -27.21 10.09 20.72
CA LYS A 156 -28.34 10.57 19.91
C LYS A 156 -27.99 10.43 18.43
N VAL A 157 -28.77 9.63 17.73
CA VAL A 157 -28.67 9.48 16.27
C VAL A 157 -29.49 10.60 15.64
N ASP A 158 -28.83 11.50 14.90
CA ASP A 158 -29.52 12.50 14.09
C ASP A 158 -30.00 11.84 12.78
N PRO A 159 -31.31 11.88 12.46
CA PRO A 159 -31.84 11.33 11.21
C PRO A 159 -31.19 11.90 9.94
N ASP A 160 -30.74 13.16 9.96
CA ASP A 160 -30.17 13.81 8.78
C ASP A 160 -28.69 13.45 8.52
N ASP A 161 -28.04 12.75 9.45
CA ASP A 161 -26.69 12.20 9.28
C ASP A 161 -26.67 10.79 8.69
N LEU A 162 -27.82 10.11 8.65
CA LEU A 162 -27.95 8.73 8.19
C LEU A 162 -28.01 8.65 6.65
N GLU A 163 -27.11 7.87 6.05
CA GLU A 163 -27.07 7.63 4.61
C GLU A 163 -28.36 6.95 4.13
N SER A 164 -28.92 6.06 4.95
CA SER A 164 -30.19 5.38 4.70
C SER A 164 -31.40 6.31 4.68
N VAL A 165 -31.43 7.35 5.51
CA VAL A 165 -32.50 8.37 5.52
C VAL A 165 -32.38 9.29 4.30
N LYS A 166 -31.15 9.73 3.96
CA LYS A 166 -30.90 10.51 2.74
C LYS A 166 -31.32 9.75 1.49
N LEU A 167 -30.94 8.48 1.41
CA LEU A 167 -31.30 7.61 0.30
C LEU A 167 -32.82 7.39 0.24
N ALA A 168 -33.50 7.21 1.39
CA ALA A 168 -34.96 7.08 1.41
C ALA A 168 -35.67 8.36 0.93
N LYS A 169 -35.21 9.56 1.33
CA LYS A 169 -35.74 10.84 0.84
C LYS A 169 -35.53 11.00 -0.67
N GLN A 170 -34.32 10.73 -1.16
CA GLN A 170 -34.00 10.80 -2.58
C GLN A 170 -34.85 9.83 -3.41
N LEU A 171 -35.04 8.61 -2.92
CA LEU A 171 -35.88 7.62 -3.56
C LEU A 171 -37.35 8.05 -3.60
N GLU A 172 -37.86 8.73 -2.56
CA GLU A 172 -39.22 9.29 -2.55
C GLU A 172 -39.40 10.34 -3.65
N GLU A 173 -38.43 11.26 -3.80
CA GLU A 173 -38.43 12.27 -4.86
C GLU A 173 -38.33 11.65 -6.26
N ASP A 174 -37.42 10.69 -6.45
CA ASP A 174 -37.25 9.97 -7.70
C ASP A 174 -38.52 9.20 -8.06
N TYR A 175 -39.19 8.56 -7.09
CA TYR A 175 -40.45 7.85 -7.32
C TYR A 175 -41.60 8.80 -7.69
N ASN A 176 -41.63 9.99 -7.10
CA ASN A 176 -42.59 11.02 -7.44
C ASN A 176 -42.38 11.55 -8.87
N ARG A 177 -41.13 11.80 -9.24
CA ARG A 177 -40.75 12.26 -10.58
C ARG A 177 -41.02 11.19 -11.63
N ASP A 178 -40.56 9.96 -11.41
CA ASP A 178 -40.73 8.84 -12.34
C ASP A 178 -42.23 8.54 -12.53
N TYR A 179 -43.03 8.53 -11.46
CA TYR A 179 -44.49 8.40 -11.58
C TYR A 179 -45.13 9.55 -12.36
N LYS A 180 -44.74 10.81 -12.11
CA LYS A 180 -45.31 11.96 -12.83
C LYS A 180 -45.01 11.85 -14.33
N ASN A 181 -43.76 11.55 -14.69
CA ASN A 181 -43.34 11.36 -16.08
C ASN A 181 -44.08 10.21 -16.77
N ILE A 182 -44.25 9.08 -16.08
CA ILE A 182 -44.96 7.91 -16.60
C ILE A 182 -46.45 8.21 -16.73
N SER A 183 -47.07 8.81 -15.71
CA SER A 183 -48.49 9.19 -15.69
C SER A 183 -48.86 10.18 -16.79
N GLU A 184 -48.02 11.21 -17.03
CA GLU A 184 -48.22 12.19 -18.09
C GLU A 184 -48.06 11.57 -19.50
N ARG A 185 -47.21 10.55 -19.65
CA ARG A 185 -47.02 9.84 -20.92
C ARG A 185 -48.06 8.76 -21.17
N LEU A 186 -48.56 8.09 -20.13
CA LEU A 186 -49.63 7.09 -20.18
C LEU A 186 -51.00 7.76 -20.25
N ASP A 187 -51.32 8.34 -21.40
CA ASP A 187 -52.70 8.69 -21.72
C ASP A 187 -53.45 7.46 -22.25
N THR A 188 -54.06 6.70 -21.34
CA THR A 188 -54.83 5.50 -21.69
C THR A 188 -56.02 5.80 -22.61
N LYS A 189 -56.51 7.05 -22.66
CA LYS A 189 -57.60 7.46 -23.56
C LYS A 189 -57.16 7.56 -25.01
N LYS A 190 -55.87 7.82 -25.28
CA LYS A 190 -55.30 7.80 -26.63
C LYS A 190 -55.48 6.43 -27.27
N TYR A 191 -55.26 5.36 -26.51
CA TYR A 191 -55.42 3.98 -26.98
C TYR A 191 -56.87 3.63 -27.28
N ASP A 192 -57.80 4.06 -26.41
CA ASP A 192 -59.24 3.88 -26.62
C ASP A 192 -59.72 4.62 -27.88
N ALA A 193 -59.37 5.90 -28.02
CA ALA A 193 -59.75 6.71 -29.18
C ALA A 193 -59.16 6.16 -30.50
N ALA A 194 -57.90 5.70 -30.46
CA ALA A 194 -57.26 5.08 -31.62
C ALA A 194 -57.94 3.76 -32.02
N LEU A 195 -58.28 2.90 -31.05
CA LEU A 195 -59.01 1.65 -31.31
C LEU A 195 -60.41 1.90 -31.86
N ASP A 196 -61.13 2.88 -31.34
CA ASP A 196 -62.48 3.19 -31.83
C ASP A 196 -62.46 3.84 -33.22
N ALA A 197 -61.47 4.70 -33.50
CA ALA A 197 -61.22 5.21 -34.85
C ALA A 197 -60.88 4.08 -35.84
N LEU A 198 -60.07 3.10 -35.42
CA LEU A 198 -59.73 1.92 -36.21
C LEU A 198 -60.94 1.02 -36.46
N LYS A 199 -61.83 0.82 -35.47
CA LYS A 199 -63.11 0.10 -35.65
C LYS A 199 -64.03 0.82 -36.63
N ALA A 200 -64.16 2.14 -36.52
CA ALA A 200 -65.00 2.94 -37.42
C ALA A 200 -64.46 2.88 -38.86
N ARG A 201 -63.14 2.96 -39.05
CA ARG A 201 -62.48 2.73 -40.36
C ARG A 201 -62.73 1.33 -40.88
N TYR A 202 -62.66 0.31 -40.04
CA TYR A 202 -62.92 -1.07 -40.40
C TYR A 202 -64.36 -1.28 -40.90
N GLU A 203 -65.37 -0.78 -40.18
CA GLU A 203 -66.78 -0.87 -40.62
C GLU A 203 -67.05 -0.09 -41.90
N LYS A 204 -66.42 1.08 -42.07
CA LYS A 204 -66.50 1.85 -43.32
C LYS A 204 -65.87 1.12 -44.51
N ALA A 205 -64.70 0.50 -44.30
CA ALA A 205 -64.02 -0.32 -45.31
C ALA A 205 -64.80 -1.61 -45.64
N ARG A 206 -65.53 -2.17 -44.68
CA ARG A 206 -66.41 -3.34 -44.88
C ARG A 206 -67.59 -3.04 -45.81
N GLY A 207 -68.10 -1.81 -45.80
CA GLY A 207 -69.17 -1.33 -46.68
C GLY A 207 -68.71 -0.87 -48.08
N GLU A 208 -67.40 -0.81 -48.34
CA GLU A 208 -66.84 -0.36 -49.62
C GLU A 208 -66.96 -1.44 -50.71
N LYS A 209 -67.52 -1.09 -51.86
CA LYS A 209 -67.76 -2.03 -52.97
C LYS A 209 -66.52 -2.23 -53.85
N ASN A 210 -65.54 -1.32 -53.78
CA ASN A 210 -64.30 -1.42 -54.53
C ASN A 210 -63.28 -2.30 -53.78
N PHE A 211 -63.07 -3.52 -54.27
CA PHE A 211 -62.17 -4.52 -53.68
C PHE A 211 -60.72 -4.04 -53.52
N ALA A 212 -60.20 -3.25 -54.47
CA ALA A 212 -58.84 -2.73 -54.40
C ALA A 212 -58.67 -1.66 -53.31
N LYS A 213 -59.69 -0.81 -53.10
CA LYS A 213 -59.71 0.17 -52.01
C LYS A 213 -59.90 -0.51 -50.65
N GLN A 214 -60.78 -1.51 -50.57
CA GLN A 214 -61.01 -2.29 -49.36
C GLN A 214 -59.74 -3.04 -48.90
N ALA A 215 -59.03 -3.70 -49.82
CA ALA A 215 -57.79 -4.40 -49.51
C ALA A 215 -56.67 -3.45 -49.04
N LYS A 216 -56.56 -2.25 -49.63
CA LYS A 216 -55.60 -1.22 -49.20
C LYS A 216 -55.90 -0.71 -47.80
N GLU A 217 -57.17 -0.40 -47.51
CA GLU A 217 -57.59 0.10 -46.20
C GLU A 217 -57.40 -0.95 -45.10
N TYR A 218 -57.70 -2.23 -45.38
CA TYR A 218 -57.41 -3.34 -44.46
C TYR A 218 -55.91 -3.52 -44.18
N GLY A 219 -55.07 -3.33 -45.21
CA GLY A 219 -53.61 -3.35 -45.05
C GLY A 219 -53.09 -2.20 -44.19
N GLU A 220 -53.67 -1.00 -44.31
CA GLU A 220 -53.32 0.17 -43.49
C GLU A 220 -53.80 0.02 -42.04
N ILE A 221 -55.05 -0.42 -41.82
CA ILE A 221 -55.59 -0.73 -40.49
C ILE A 221 -54.73 -1.80 -39.79
N GLY A 222 -54.34 -2.86 -40.49
CA GLY A 222 -53.46 -3.90 -39.94
C GLY A 222 -52.08 -3.38 -39.52
N LYS A 223 -51.51 -2.42 -40.26
CA LYS A 223 -50.25 -1.75 -39.88
C LYS A 223 -50.42 -0.83 -38.68
N GLU A 224 -51.50 -0.05 -38.64
CA GLU A 224 -51.82 0.86 -37.52
C GLU A 224 -52.10 0.07 -36.22
N VAL A 225 -52.84 -1.04 -36.28
CA VAL A 225 -53.06 -1.92 -35.11
C VAL A 225 -51.76 -2.54 -34.61
N LYS A 226 -50.88 -3.01 -35.51
CA LYS A 226 -49.55 -3.54 -35.11
C LYS A 226 -48.68 -2.46 -34.46
N LYS A 227 -48.72 -1.24 -34.99
CA LYS A 227 -47.99 -0.09 -34.43
C LYS A 227 -48.53 0.27 -33.04
N LEU A 228 -49.85 0.28 -32.87
CA LEU A 228 -50.51 0.53 -31.58
C LEU A 228 -50.16 -0.54 -30.53
N ASN A 229 -50.13 -1.82 -30.92
CA ASN A 229 -49.68 -2.92 -30.05
C ASN A 229 -48.21 -2.76 -29.64
N ALA A 230 -47.34 -2.32 -30.57
CA ALA A 230 -45.93 -2.10 -30.27
C ALA A 230 -45.71 -0.91 -29.33
N GLU A 231 -46.44 0.20 -29.52
CA GLU A 231 -46.44 1.35 -28.60
C GLU A 231 -46.91 0.94 -27.21
N PHE A 232 -48.03 0.20 -27.12
CA PHE A 232 -48.55 -0.29 -25.84
C PHE A 232 -47.59 -1.25 -25.13
N LYS A 233 -46.97 -2.18 -25.86
CA LYS A 233 -46.00 -3.11 -25.28
C LYS A 233 -44.78 -2.38 -24.71
N LYS A 234 -44.32 -1.33 -25.39
CA LYS A 234 -43.20 -0.50 -24.91
C LYS A 234 -43.57 0.25 -23.63
N ASP A 235 -44.77 0.83 -23.56
CA ASP A 235 -45.26 1.50 -22.35
C ASP A 235 -45.44 0.50 -21.18
N LYS A 236 -45.89 -0.73 -21.48
CA LYS A 236 -45.97 -1.83 -20.50
C LYS A 236 -44.61 -2.19 -19.92
N GLU A 237 -43.61 -2.41 -20.78
CA GLU A 237 -42.24 -2.75 -20.37
C GLU A 237 -41.62 -1.60 -19.54
N GLU A 238 -41.88 -0.34 -19.89
CA GLU A 238 -41.38 0.84 -19.17
C GLU A 238 -42.00 0.95 -17.76
N VAL A 239 -43.30 0.66 -17.63
CA VAL A 239 -43.98 0.59 -16.32
C VAL A 239 -43.49 -0.59 -15.50
N GLU A 240 -43.38 -1.79 -16.08
CA GLU A 240 -42.85 -2.97 -15.37
C GLU A 240 -41.40 -2.76 -14.88
N ALA A 241 -40.56 -2.08 -15.66
CA ALA A 241 -39.21 -1.69 -15.25
C ALA A 241 -39.21 -0.70 -14.08
N ALA A 242 -40.12 0.29 -14.08
CA ALA A 242 -40.28 1.22 -12.97
C ALA A 242 -40.77 0.50 -11.69
N LEU A 243 -41.68 -0.47 -11.83
CA LEU A 243 -42.14 -1.34 -10.73
C LEU A 243 -41.01 -2.22 -10.16
N ALA A 244 -40.12 -2.74 -11.02
CA ALA A 244 -38.97 -3.53 -10.60
C ALA A 244 -37.91 -2.68 -9.87
N LYS A 245 -37.66 -1.46 -10.35
CA LYS A 245 -36.76 -0.47 -9.73
C LYS A 245 -37.18 -0.14 -8.29
N ALA A 246 -38.49 -0.09 -8.03
CA ALA A 246 -39.06 0.07 -6.69
C ALA A 246 -38.64 -1.02 -5.70
N LYS A 247 -38.67 -2.29 -6.13
CA LYS A 247 -38.26 -3.43 -5.28
C LYS A 247 -36.75 -3.42 -5.01
N GLY A 248 -35.95 -2.95 -5.97
CA GLY A 248 -34.50 -2.76 -5.80
C GLY A 248 -34.16 -1.65 -4.81
N ALA A 249 -34.98 -0.60 -4.74
CA ALA A 249 -34.79 0.54 -3.86
C ALA A 249 -34.81 0.16 -2.36
N PHE A 250 -35.73 -0.74 -1.95
CA PHE A 250 -35.76 -1.23 -0.57
C PHE A 250 -34.52 -2.04 -0.17
N LYS A 251 -33.94 -2.80 -1.10
CA LYS A 251 -32.66 -3.49 -0.85
C LYS A 251 -31.51 -2.50 -0.65
N ALA A 252 -31.46 -1.44 -1.47
CA ALA A 252 -30.45 -0.40 -1.34
C ALA A 252 -30.58 0.35 0.01
N ILE A 253 -31.80 0.59 0.49
CA ILE A 253 -32.05 1.15 1.83
C ILE A 253 -31.57 0.19 2.92
N ASP A 254 -31.82 -1.13 2.80
CA ASP A 254 -31.33 -2.12 3.77
C ASP A 254 -29.79 -2.26 3.76
N GLU A 255 -29.14 -2.07 2.62
CA GLU A 255 -27.67 -2.01 2.54
C GLU A 255 -27.11 -0.72 3.17
N ALA A 256 -27.73 0.43 2.90
CA ALA A 256 -27.38 1.71 3.51
C ALA A 256 -27.58 1.65 5.04
N ARG A 257 -28.65 1.00 5.52
CA ARG A 257 -28.90 0.75 6.95
C ARG A 257 -27.76 -0.05 7.60
N LYS A 258 -27.24 -1.07 6.93
CA LYS A 258 -26.09 -1.84 7.43
C LYS A 258 -24.83 -0.97 7.52
N LYS A 259 -24.60 -0.09 6.54
CA LYS A 259 -23.49 0.89 6.58
C LYS A 259 -23.65 1.90 7.71
N ASP A 260 -24.84 2.45 7.90
CA ASP A 260 -25.14 3.36 9.00
C ASP A 260 -24.95 2.70 10.36
N THR A 261 -25.35 1.44 10.51
CA THR A 261 -25.10 0.66 11.73
C THR A 261 -23.59 0.54 12.00
N ALA A 262 -22.80 0.22 10.97
CA ALA A 262 -21.34 0.16 11.10
C ALA A 262 -20.72 1.53 11.45
N ASN A 263 -21.22 2.62 10.85
CA ASN A 263 -20.77 3.99 11.11
C ASN A 263 -21.13 4.48 12.51
N VAL A 264 -22.31 4.14 13.02
CA VAL A 264 -22.71 4.44 14.39
C VAL A 264 -21.84 3.66 15.38
N MET A 265 -21.60 2.37 15.11
CA MET A 265 -20.72 1.54 15.94
C MET A 265 -19.26 2.05 15.96
N SER A 266 -18.74 2.56 14.84
CA SER A 266 -17.40 3.17 14.80
C SER A 266 -17.34 4.51 15.55
N LYS A 267 -18.40 5.32 15.49
CA LYS A 267 -18.53 6.57 16.27
C LYS A 267 -18.73 6.34 17.77
N MET A 268 -19.24 5.18 18.19
CA MET A 268 -19.36 4.79 19.61
C MET A 268 -18.01 4.55 20.29
N LYS A 269 -16.87 4.79 19.62
CA LYS A 269 -15.50 4.64 20.15
C LYS A 269 -15.22 3.24 20.71
N LEU A 270 -15.97 2.23 20.26
CA LEU A 270 -15.68 0.85 20.59
C LEU A 270 -14.34 0.50 19.93
N PRO A 271 -13.35 -0.03 20.68
CA PRO A 271 -12.08 -0.46 20.11
C PRO A 271 -12.39 -1.51 19.03
N SER A 272 -11.81 -1.34 17.84
CA SER A 272 -11.99 -2.33 16.79
C SER A 272 -11.37 -3.65 17.25
N MET A 273 -12.19 -4.70 17.32
CA MET A 273 -11.78 -6.01 17.84
C MET A 273 -11.15 -6.87 16.73
N ASP A 274 -10.92 -6.29 15.56
CA ASP A 274 -10.32 -6.98 14.43
C ASP A 274 -8.83 -7.24 14.68
N THR A 275 -8.37 -8.44 14.30
CA THR A 275 -6.97 -8.85 14.45
C THR A 275 -6.00 -7.83 13.84
N GLN A 276 -6.34 -7.21 12.72
CA GLN A 276 -5.42 -6.34 11.99
C GLN A 276 -5.14 -5.03 12.74
N SER A 277 -6.17 -4.39 13.30
CA SER A 277 -6.00 -3.18 14.11
C SER A 277 -5.28 -3.47 15.42
N ILE A 278 -5.58 -4.61 16.06
CA ILE A 278 -4.83 -5.06 17.25
C ILE A 278 -3.37 -5.35 16.91
N ALA A 279 -3.09 -5.97 15.75
CA ALA A 279 -1.73 -6.25 15.29
C ALA A 279 -0.95 -4.95 15.06
N ARG A 280 -1.57 -3.94 14.45
CA ARG A 280 -0.98 -2.60 14.29
C ARG A 280 -0.75 -1.91 15.64
N MET A 281 -1.68 -2.01 16.58
CA MET A 281 -1.49 -1.45 17.93
C MET A 281 -0.27 -2.09 18.63
N LEU A 282 -0.15 -3.42 18.60
CA LEU A 282 0.90 -4.17 19.29
C LEU A 282 2.26 -4.02 18.62
N ALA A 283 2.37 -4.33 17.33
CA ALA A 283 3.66 -4.43 16.65
C ALA A 283 3.98 -3.18 15.81
N GLY A 284 2.97 -2.35 15.49
CA GLY A 284 3.13 -1.18 14.64
C GLY A 284 4.15 -0.15 15.13
N PRO A 285 4.19 0.25 16.42
CA PRO A 285 5.18 1.21 16.90
C PRO A 285 6.62 0.73 16.72
N VAL A 286 6.90 -0.53 17.06
CA VAL A 286 8.24 -1.13 16.95
C VAL A 286 8.63 -1.28 15.47
N ILE A 287 7.72 -1.79 14.63
CA ILE A 287 7.95 -1.93 13.20
C ILE A 287 8.18 -0.56 12.55
N ALA A 288 7.35 0.44 12.86
CA ALA A 288 7.47 1.79 12.33
C ALA A 288 8.84 2.40 12.63
N GLU A 289 9.34 2.24 13.86
CA GLU A 289 10.65 2.75 14.25
C GLU A 289 11.78 2.07 13.46
N LYS A 290 11.76 0.73 13.36
CA LYS A 290 12.78 -0.03 12.62
C LYS A 290 12.70 0.19 11.11
N THR A 291 11.50 0.28 10.55
CA THR A 291 11.28 0.61 9.14
C THR A 291 11.76 2.02 8.83
N ALA A 292 11.49 3.01 9.70
CA ALA A 292 12.00 4.37 9.51
C ALA A 292 13.52 4.41 9.47
N GLN A 293 14.17 3.65 10.36
CA GLN A 293 15.62 3.52 10.37
C GLN A 293 16.12 2.88 9.07
N ALA A 294 15.53 1.77 8.64
CA ALA A 294 15.88 1.09 7.39
C ALA A 294 15.69 1.98 6.15
N MET A 295 14.57 2.71 6.06
CA MET A 295 14.30 3.64 4.96
C MET A 295 15.30 4.81 4.93
N LYS A 296 15.77 5.29 6.08
CA LYS A 296 16.86 6.28 6.15
C LYS A 296 18.14 5.73 5.53
N TRP A 297 18.51 4.49 5.86
CA TRP A 297 19.68 3.83 5.26
C TRP A 297 19.52 3.63 3.76
N MET A 298 18.34 3.22 3.31
CA MET A 298 18.05 3.10 1.88
C MET A 298 18.10 4.43 1.15
N ALA A 299 17.55 5.51 1.73
CA ALA A 299 17.62 6.85 1.14
C ALA A 299 19.07 7.34 1.05
N MET A 300 19.89 7.09 2.07
CA MET A 300 21.31 7.39 2.04
C MET A 300 22.03 6.58 0.96
N ALA A 301 21.80 5.27 0.89
CA ALA A 301 22.38 4.40 -0.14
C ALA A 301 21.98 4.87 -1.55
N LYS A 302 20.72 5.24 -1.77
CA LYS A 302 20.21 5.75 -3.06
C LYS A 302 20.92 7.01 -3.52
N LYS A 303 21.27 7.92 -2.60
CA LYS A 303 22.02 9.15 -2.93
C LYS A 303 23.41 8.84 -3.53
N TYR A 304 24.02 7.73 -3.14
CA TYR A 304 25.34 7.30 -3.60
C TYR A 304 25.28 6.18 -4.64
N MET A 305 24.08 5.71 -4.96
CA MET A 305 23.84 4.71 -6.00
C MET A 305 24.01 5.37 -7.38
N PRO A 306 24.57 4.68 -8.38
CA PRO A 306 24.70 5.24 -9.73
C PRO A 306 23.31 5.57 -10.29
N SER A 307 22.96 6.86 -10.40
CA SER A 307 21.61 7.29 -10.76
C SER A 307 21.38 7.51 -12.26
N ASN A 308 22.36 7.20 -13.11
CA ASN A 308 22.31 7.57 -14.53
C ASN A 308 22.39 6.34 -15.44
N SER A 309 21.23 5.79 -15.79
CA SER A 309 21.07 4.91 -16.98
C SER A 309 21.13 5.69 -18.30
N LYS A 310 21.11 7.03 -18.25
CA LYS A 310 21.23 7.91 -19.42
C LYS A 310 22.33 8.93 -19.20
N GLY A 311 23.54 8.66 -19.69
CA GLY A 311 24.58 9.69 -19.81
C GLY A 311 26.01 9.33 -19.43
N VAL A 312 26.31 8.07 -19.07
CA VAL A 312 27.69 7.67 -18.69
C VAL A 312 28.71 7.85 -19.84
N LEU A 313 28.22 8.01 -21.08
CA LEU A 313 29.04 8.30 -22.27
C LEU A 313 28.86 9.73 -22.81
N LYS A 314 28.18 10.63 -22.10
CA LYS A 314 28.05 12.04 -22.49
C LYS A 314 28.83 12.92 -21.52
N ASN A 315 30.15 12.87 -21.60
CA ASN A 315 30.95 14.03 -21.23
C ASN A 315 30.94 14.99 -22.42
N GLU A 316 30.02 15.95 -22.42
CA GLU A 316 30.11 17.08 -23.34
C GLU A 316 31.15 18.05 -22.76
N ALA A 317 32.39 17.97 -23.27
CA ALA A 317 33.43 18.93 -22.94
C ALA A 317 32.97 20.35 -23.35
N PRO A 318 33.30 21.41 -22.59
CA PRO A 318 32.83 22.78 -22.86
C PRO A 318 33.34 23.35 -24.20
N ARG A 319 34.32 22.68 -24.87
CA ARG A 319 34.69 22.90 -26.27
C ARG A 319 35.08 21.58 -26.94
N GLY A 320 34.46 21.27 -28.09
CA GLY A 320 34.77 20.10 -28.92
C GLY A 320 33.75 18.96 -28.81
N ARG A 321 33.89 17.92 -29.64
CA ARG A 321 33.10 16.69 -29.60
C ARG A 321 34.00 15.56 -29.09
N GLU A 322 33.65 14.96 -27.96
CA GLU A 322 34.35 13.78 -27.46
C GLU A 322 33.91 12.57 -28.31
N VAL A 323 34.83 12.03 -29.12
CA VAL A 323 34.58 10.83 -29.94
C VAL A 323 35.14 9.63 -29.18
N HIS A 324 34.25 8.74 -28.73
CA HIS A 324 34.65 7.51 -28.06
C HIS A 324 35.08 6.47 -29.09
N PHE A 325 36.38 6.16 -29.12
CA PHE A 325 36.90 5.04 -29.89
C PHE A 325 36.53 3.72 -29.18
N PRO A 326 36.02 2.70 -29.92
CA PRO A 326 35.77 1.39 -29.36
C PRO A 326 37.10 0.80 -28.84
N ARG A 327 37.16 0.51 -27.54
CA ARG A 327 38.32 -0.13 -26.89
C ARG A 327 38.01 -1.61 -26.69
N GLU A 328 39.05 -2.45 -26.80
CA GLU A 328 38.96 -3.91 -26.62
C GLU A 328 38.46 -4.29 -25.21
N HIS A 329 38.83 -3.52 -24.18
CA HIS A 329 38.32 -3.64 -22.82
C HIS A 329 37.93 -2.27 -22.24
N ALA A 330 36.63 -2.04 -22.05
CA ALA A 330 36.14 -0.85 -21.35
C ALA A 330 36.01 -1.15 -19.85
N TYR A 331 36.86 -0.52 -19.03
CA TYR A 331 36.74 -0.58 -17.57
C TYR A 331 35.93 0.61 -17.06
N PRO A 332 35.06 0.41 -16.05
CA PRO A 332 34.45 1.49 -15.30
C PRO A 332 35.49 2.46 -14.72
N ALA A 333 35.09 3.71 -14.48
CA ALA A 333 35.92 4.68 -13.76
C ALA A 333 36.29 4.20 -12.35
N VAL A 334 35.38 3.50 -11.67
CA VAL A 334 35.64 2.82 -10.39
C VAL A 334 35.07 1.41 -10.47
N LEU A 335 35.91 0.41 -10.19
CA LEU A 335 35.51 -0.99 -10.08
C LEU A 335 36.30 -1.66 -8.96
N VAL A 336 35.59 -2.12 -7.94
CA VAL A 336 36.09 -3.05 -6.93
C VAL A 336 35.45 -4.40 -7.22
N ARG A 337 36.23 -5.34 -7.76
CA ARG A 337 35.71 -6.66 -8.16
C ARG A 337 35.30 -7.49 -6.96
N ARG A 338 36.11 -7.47 -5.89
CA ARG A 338 35.86 -8.19 -4.66
C ARG A 338 36.31 -7.38 -3.45
N LEU A 339 35.43 -7.27 -2.46
CA LEU A 339 35.66 -6.68 -1.16
C LEU A 339 35.30 -7.71 -0.09
N ASP A 340 36.30 -8.24 0.62
CA ASP A 340 36.08 -9.10 1.77
C ASP A 340 35.76 -8.21 3.00
N ILE A 341 34.69 -8.53 3.71
CA ILE A 341 34.20 -7.79 4.88
C ILE A 341 34.25 -8.70 6.10
N SER A 342 34.77 -8.20 7.22
CA SER A 342 34.64 -8.83 8.53
C SER A 342 34.25 -7.81 9.60
N GLY A 343 33.47 -8.25 10.58
CA GLY A 343 32.97 -7.36 11.61
C GLY A 343 32.22 -8.06 12.73
N GLU A 344 31.60 -7.25 13.58
CA GLU A 344 30.78 -7.70 14.71
C GLU A 344 29.43 -6.97 14.71
N LEU A 345 28.35 -7.74 14.88
CA LEU A 345 27.00 -7.22 14.98
C LEU A 345 26.48 -7.33 16.42
N GLY A 346 25.97 -6.22 16.96
CA GLY A 346 25.47 -6.13 18.33
C GLY A 346 26.50 -5.59 19.32
N LEU A 347 26.05 -4.79 20.29
CA LEU A 347 26.91 -4.13 21.28
C LEU A 347 27.14 -5.00 22.52
N GLU A 348 26.08 -5.59 23.07
CA GLU A 348 26.17 -6.40 24.29
C GLU A 348 26.61 -7.84 24.01
N ASP A 349 26.00 -8.46 23.00
CA ASP A 349 26.27 -9.85 22.61
C ASP A 349 26.78 -9.91 21.16
N PRO A 350 28.04 -9.52 20.90
CA PRO A 350 28.56 -9.41 19.54
C PRO A 350 28.56 -10.77 18.83
N LEU A 351 28.01 -10.76 17.61
CA LEU A 351 28.05 -11.84 16.63
C LEU A 351 29.07 -11.46 15.55
N ALA A 352 30.19 -12.18 15.51
CA ALA A 352 31.16 -12.03 14.43
C ALA A 352 30.54 -12.48 13.10
N TYR A 353 30.75 -11.69 12.05
CA TYR A 353 30.33 -12.01 10.69
C TYR A 353 31.46 -11.77 9.70
N THR A 354 31.43 -12.53 8.61
CA THR A 354 32.31 -12.39 7.47
C THR A 354 31.51 -12.45 6.19
N GLY A 355 32.03 -11.88 5.12
CA GLY A 355 31.34 -11.93 3.84
C GLY A 355 32.08 -11.24 2.73
N THR A 356 31.44 -11.20 1.58
CA THR A 356 32.01 -10.63 0.36
C THR A 356 31.02 -9.70 -0.31
N VAL A 357 31.54 -8.61 -0.86
CA VAL A 357 30.83 -7.74 -1.80
C VAL A 357 31.56 -7.79 -3.13
N GLU A 358 30.86 -8.13 -4.20
CA GLU A 358 31.42 -8.27 -5.53
C GLU A 358 30.83 -7.24 -6.49
N GLY A 359 31.67 -6.74 -7.40
CA GLY A 359 31.22 -5.90 -8.50
C GLY A 359 30.83 -4.47 -8.14
N LEU A 360 31.39 -3.89 -7.06
CA LEU A 360 31.07 -2.52 -6.68
C LEU A 360 31.65 -1.53 -7.70
N THR A 361 30.77 -0.84 -8.42
CA THR A 361 31.17 0.03 -9.54
C THR A 361 30.34 1.31 -9.63
N SER A 362 30.95 2.38 -10.15
CA SER A 362 30.24 3.62 -10.50
C SER A 362 29.53 3.54 -11.86
N GLN A 363 29.85 2.55 -12.70
CA GLN A 363 29.32 2.42 -14.07
C GLN A 363 28.87 0.97 -14.33
N PRO A 364 27.74 0.54 -13.75
CA PRO A 364 27.26 -0.84 -13.84
C PRO A 364 26.97 -1.29 -15.26
N GLN A 365 26.49 -0.40 -16.14
CA GLN A 365 26.27 -0.69 -17.56
C GLN A 365 27.57 -1.02 -18.32
N VAL A 366 28.70 -0.44 -17.92
CA VAL A 366 30.03 -0.74 -18.52
C VAL A 366 30.57 -2.05 -17.96
N TYR A 367 30.33 -2.33 -16.68
CA TYR A 367 30.77 -3.57 -16.03
C TYR A 367 29.97 -4.80 -16.49
N GLY A 368 28.68 -4.63 -16.79
CA GLY A 368 27.80 -5.68 -17.32
C GLY A 368 27.40 -6.77 -16.31
N LYS A 369 27.67 -6.57 -15.01
CA LYS A 369 27.30 -7.50 -13.93
C LYS A 369 26.69 -6.75 -12.74
N PRO A 370 25.77 -7.38 -11.98
CA PRO A 370 25.21 -6.77 -10.77
C PRO A 370 26.24 -6.71 -9.65
N THR A 371 26.04 -5.78 -8.72
CA THR A 371 26.76 -5.77 -7.44
C THR A 371 26.08 -6.76 -6.50
N THR A 372 26.82 -7.69 -5.90
CA THR A 372 26.26 -8.66 -4.95
C THR A 372 26.96 -8.53 -3.61
N ALA A 373 26.23 -8.80 -2.52
CA ALA A 373 26.76 -8.83 -1.17
C ALA A 373 26.25 -10.09 -0.48
N ALA A 374 27.14 -10.81 0.19
CA ALA A 374 26.80 -11.99 0.98
C ALA A 374 27.56 -11.95 2.30
N LEU A 375 26.84 -11.86 3.42
CA LEU A 375 27.40 -11.84 4.77
C LEU A 375 26.85 -13.02 5.56
N LYS A 376 27.71 -13.69 6.32
CA LYS A 376 27.36 -14.82 7.18
C LYS A 376 27.99 -14.64 8.56
N GLY A 377 27.23 -14.95 9.60
CA GLY A 377 27.71 -14.93 10.98
C GLY A 377 27.17 -16.12 11.76
N SER A 378 27.99 -16.70 12.63
CA SER A 378 27.57 -17.81 13.47
C SER A 378 28.29 -17.82 14.81
N LYS A 379 27.54 -17.98 15.91
CA LYS A 379 28.09 -18.10 17.27
C LYS A 379 27.14 -18.87 18.17
N GLY A 380 27.50 -20.11 18.51
CA GLY A 380 26.62 -21.02 19.26
C GLY A 380 25.33 -21.33 18.48
N ALA A 381 24.17 -21.12 19.10
CA ALA A 381 22.86 -21.28 18.45
C ALA A 381 22.52 -20.17 17.44
N ARG A 382 23.28 -19.06 17.42
CA ARG A 382 23.03 -17.92 16.54
C ARG A 382 23.56 -18.16 15.13
N ARG A 383 22.72 -17.90 14.14
CA ARG A 383 23.10 -17.94 12.71
C ARG A 383 22.48 -16.77 11.96
N MET A 384 23.30 -16.04 11.22
CA MET A 384 22.89 -14.93 10.36
C MET A 384 23.36 -15.22 8.92
N ASP A 385 22.46 -15.06 7.96
CA ASP A 385 22.72 -15.07 6.53
C ASP A 385 22.04 -13.84 5.92
N PHE A 386 22.84 -12.96 5.32
CA PHE A 386 22.37 -11.79 4.60
C PHE A 386 22.87 -11.85 3.18
N LYS A 387 21.98 -11.64 2.22
CA LYS A 387 22.30 -11.53 0.80
C LYS A 387 21.62 -10.30 0.23
N ALA A 388 22.34 -9.57 -0.61
CA ALA A 388 21.76 -8.48 -1.39
C ALA A 388 22.33 -8.50 -2.81
N SER A 389 21.51 -8.12 -3.78
CA SER A 389 21.91 -7.85 -5.15
C SER A 389 21.40 -6.48 -5.56
N LEU A 390 22.20 -5.79 -6.36
CA LEU A 390 21.87 -4.55 -7.02
C LEU A 390 22.18 -4.73 -8.50
N ASP A 391 21.13 -4.84 -9.31
CA ASP A 391 21.25 -4.85 -10.75
C ASP A 391 20.85 -3.48 -11.31
N ALA A 392 21.86 -2.74 -11.76
CA ALA A 392 21.71 -1.46 -12.46
C ALA A 392 22.31 -1.54 -13.88
N THR A 393 22.35 -2.75 -14.46
CA THR A 393 22.87 -2.97 -15.83
C THR A 393 21.86 -2.59 -16.91
N GLY A 394 20.56 -2.68 -16.60
CA GLY A 394 19.46 -2.30 -17.50
C GLY A 394 18.95 -0.86 -17.29
N ASP A 395 17.77 -0.58 -17.86
CA ASP A 395 17.12 0.74 -17.75
C ASP A 395 16.51 1.00 -16.36
N THR A 396 16.09 -0.07 -15.67
CA THR A 396 15.50 -0.03 -14.33
C THR A 396 16.44 -0.66 -13.33
N ILE A 397 16.71 0.05 -12.22
CA ILE A 397 17.46 -0.50 -11.10
C ILE A 397 16.58 -1.52 -10.37
N ARG A 398 17.10 -2.73 -10.18
CA ARG A 398 16.47 -3.79 -9.41
C ARG A 398 17.33 -4.14 -8.21
N THR A 399 16.70 -4.35 -7.07
CA THR A 399 17.39 -4.86 -5.88
C THR A 399 16.66 -6.05 -5.32
N ASP A 400 17.39 -7.09 -4.93
CA ASP A 400 16.87 -8.15 -4.09
C ASP A 400 17.69 -8.18 -2.81
N SER A 401 17.03 -8.33 -1.67
CA SER A 401 17.69 -8.43 -0.37
C SER A 401 16.98 -9.47 0.46
N SER A 402 17.74 -10.34 1.11
CA SER A 402 17.25 -11.34 2.04
C SER A 402 18.09 -11.35 3.31
N LEU A 403 17.44 -11.42 4.46
CA LEU A 403 18.06 -11.55 5.77
C LEU A 403 17.39 -12.72 6.49
N SER A 404 18.19 -13.64 7.01
CA SER A 404 17.75 -14.63 7.99
C SER A 404 18.67 -14.54 9.20
N TYR A 405 18.11 -14.37 10.39
CA TYR A 405 18.86 -14.35 11.64
C TYR A 405 18.09 -15.14 12.69
N SER A 406 18.64 -16.29 13.10
CA SER A 406 18.07 -17.16 14.14
C SER A 406 18.90 -17.14 15.43
N GLY A 407 18.25 -17.46 16.56
CA GLY A 407 18.88 -17.61 17.87
C GLY A 407 19.19 -16.28 18.58
N MET A 408 18.57 -15.18 18.17
CA MET A 408 18.82 -13.85 18.72
C MET A 408 18.33 -13.77 20.18
N PRO A 409 19.17 -13.41 21.16
CA PRO A 409 18.72 -13.25 22.53
C PRO A 409 17.83 -12.01 22.67
N VAL A 410 16.60 -12.19 23.14
CA VAL A 410 15.64 -11.12 23.43
C VAL A 410 15.47 -11.05 24.95
N LYS A 411 16.27 -10.18 25.59
CA LYS A 411 16.23 -9.96 27.05
C LYS A 411 14.91 -9.33 27.47
N GLU A 412 14.55 -8.23 26.81
CA GLU A 412 13.31 -7.49 27.02
C GLU A 412 12.87 -6.89 25.68
N LEU A 413 11.61 -7.11 25.32
CA LEU A 413 10.96 -6.49 24.17
C LEU A 413 9.57 -6.04 24.59
N LYS A 414 9.31 -4.74 24.45
CA LYS A 414 8.01 -4.14 24.72
C LYS A 414 7.24 -4.00 23.42
N LEU A 415 6.11 -4.69 23.33
CA LEU A 415 5.16 -4.55 22.23
C LEU A 415 3.99 -3.69 22.69
N GLY A 416 3.51 -2.80 21.84
CA GLY A 416 2.42 -1.88 22.12
C GLY A 416 2.87 -0.53 22.69
N SER A 417 1.97 0.16 23.38
CA SER A 417 2.25 1.47 23.98
C SER A 417 1.69 1.58 25.39
N GLU A 418 2.38 2.32 26.27
CA GLU A 418 1.94 2.49 27.66
C GLU A 418 0.58 3.18 27.80
N SER A 419 0.19 4.00 26.82
CA SER A 419 -1.09 4.71 26.78
C SER A 419 -2.25 3.84 26.27
N SER A 420 -1.93 2.74 25.59
CA SER A 420 -2.88 1.73 25.13
C SER A 420 -2.64 0.47 25.94
N PHE A 421 -2.20 -0.59 25.26
CA PHE A 421 -1.93 -1.90 25.80
C PHE A 421 -0.48 -2.25 25.50
N MET A 422 0.21 -2.84 26.49
CA MET A 422 1.60 -3.25 26.39
C MET A 422 1.74 -4.74 26.70
N VAL A 423 2.64 -5.40 25.98
CA VAL A 423 3.06 -6.77 26.24
C VAL A 423 4.57 -6.77 26.40
N ASP A 424 5.02 -7.10 27.61
CA ASP A 424 6.43 -7.30 27.91
C ASP A 424 6.81 -8.74 27.58
N VAL A 425 7.79 -8.90 26.69
CA VAL A 425 8.37 -10.19 26.34
C VAL A 425 9.76 -10.29 26.96
N THR A 426 9.97 -11.27 27.83
CA THR A 426 11.25 -11.47 28.52
C THR A 426 11.83 -12.86 28.28
N GLY A 427 13.15 -12.92 28.12
CA GLY A 427 13.90 -14.17 27.98
C GLY A 427 13.59 -14.99 26.73
N ALA A 428 13.15 -14.35 25.64
CA ALA A 428 12.83 -15.05 24.39
C ALA A 428 14.07 -15.27 23.51
N SER A 429 14.02 -16.27 22.64
CA SER A 429 14.90 -16.46 21.50
C SER A 429 14.18 -16.05 20.22
N GLY A 430 14.72 -15.05 19.54
CA GLY A 430 14.19 -14.47 18.31
C GLY A 430 14.77 -15.11 17.04
N ALA A 431 13.93 -15.27 16.03
CA ALA A 431 14.32 -15.52 14.66
C ALA A 431 13.66 -14.49 13.74
N VAL A 432 14.44 -13.87 12.85
CA VAL A 432 13.98 -12.86 11.90
C VAL A 432 14.27 -13.36 10.49
N ASP A 433 13.25 -13.41 9.66
CA ASP A 433 13.36 -13.67 8.22
C ASP A 433 12.78 -12.48 7.48
N GLY A 434 13.53 -11.93 6.53
CA GLY A 434 13.13 -10.75 5.78
C GLY A 434 13.55 -10.87 4.33
N THR A 435 12.65 -10.49 3.43
CA THR A 435 12.93 -10.35 2.00
C THR A 435 12.39 -9.01 1.52
N LEU A 436 13.17 -8.34 0.68
CA LEU A 436 12.80 -7.04 0.12
C LEU A 436 13.29 -6.97 -1.32
N ARG A 437 12.38 -6.63 -2.22
CA ARG A 437 12.63 -6.43 -3.63
C ARG A 437 12.24 -5.01 -4.01
N THR A 438 13.05 -4.41 -4.86
CA THR A 438 12.71 -3.15 -5.49
C THR A 438 12.88 -3.25 -7.00
N SER A 439 11.99 -2.59 -7.73
CA SER A 439 12.08 -2.42 -9.17
C SER A 439 11.72 -0.98 -9.49
N GLY A 440 12.72 -0.14 -9.72
CA GLY A 440 12.52 1.30 -9.87
C GLY A 440 12.02 1.96 -8.58
N GLU A 441 10.77 2.44 -8.56
CA GLU A 441 10.14 3.03 -7.36
C GLU A 441 9.26 2.04 -6.59
N ASP A 442 8.97 0.86 -7.17
CA ASP A 442 8.11 -0.15 -6.57
C ASP A 442 8.86 -0.94 -5.50
N LEU A 443 8.13 -1.24 -4.42
CA LEU A 443 8.62 -1.93 -3.23
C LEU A 443 7.72 -3.13 -2.93
N ASP A 444 8.32 -4.31 -2.83
CA ASP A 444 7.65 -5.54 -2.42
C ASP A 444 8.53 -6.28 -1.41
N GLY A 445 7.97 -6.69 -0.28
CA GLY A 445 8.74 -7.39 0.73
C GLY A 445 7.89 -8.09 1.77
N LYS A 446 8.54 -9.00 2.49
CA LYS A 446 7.95 -9.74 3.61
C LYS A 446 8.95 -9.84 4.73
N ALA A 447 8.51 -9.60 5.95
CA ALA A 447 9.28 -9.80 7.15
C ALA A 447 8.49 -10.65 8.15
N ALA A 448 9.17 -11.58 8.81
CA ALA A 448 8.61 -12.42 9.86
C ALA A 448 9.56 -12.46 11.04
N VAL A 449 9.02 -12.26 12.24
CA VAL A 449 9.74 -12.36 13.51
C VAL A 449 9.08 -13.44 14.34
N ARG A 450 9.83 -14.48 14.69
CA ARG A 450 9.40 -15.57 15.58
C ARG A 450 10.11 -15.43 16.91
N LEU A 451 9.35 -15.38 17.98
CA LEU A 451 9.83 -15.37 19.36
C LEU A 451 9.49 -16.74 19.96
N THR A 452 10.47 -17.38 20.61
CA THR A 452 10.33 -18.73 21.20
C THR A 452 10.96 -18.80 22.59
N GLY A 453 10.35 -19.54 23.52
CA GLY A 453 10.88 -19.77 24.86
C GLY A 453 10.77 -18.58 25.83
N GLY A 454 10.10 -17.50 25.44
CA GLY A 454 9.93 -16.30 26.26
C GLY A 454 8.68 -16.32 27.14
N THR A 455 8.67 -15.45 28.16
CA THR A 455 7.48 -15.14 28.95
C THR A 455 6.81 -13.89 28.39
N PHE A 456 5.49 -13.95 28.19
CA PHE A 456 4.68 -12.85 27.66
C PHE A 456 3.78 -12.31 28.77
N LYS A 457 4.04 -11.09 29.23
CA LYS A 457 3.27 -10.43 30.29
C LYS A 457 2.48 -9.25 29.70
N ALA A 458 1.17 -9.38 29.67
CA ALA A 458 0.27 -8.31 29.28
C ALA A 458 0.04 -7.32 30.43
N SER A 459 0.23 -6.03 30.18
CA SER A 459 -0.08 -4.95 31.12
C SER A 459 -1.59 -4.70 31.17
N ALA A 460 -2.29 -5.51 31.96
CA ALA A 460 -3.76 -5.46 32.07
C ALA A 460 -4.26 -4.54 33.21
N ASP A 461 -3.37 -3.91 33.97
CA ASP A 461 -3.72 -3.17 35.20
C ASP A 461 -4.61 -1.95 34.92
N LYS A 462 -4.52 -1.38 33.71
CA LYS A 462 -5.36 -0.26 33.24
C LYS A 462 -6.73 -0.70 32.74
N ILE A 463 -6.99 -2.00 32.57
CA ILE A 463 -8.31 -2.50 32.11
C ILE A 463 -9.24 -2.37 33.31
N LYS A 464 -10.27 -1.52 33.29
CA LYS A 464 -11.21 -1.39 34.43
C LYS A 464 -12.18 -2.58 34.54
N ALA A 465 -12.65 -3.09 33.41
CA ALA A 465 -13.57 -4.23 33.34
C ALA A 465 -12.88 -5.52 33.82
N ALA A 466 -13.27 -6.03 34.99
CA ALA A 466 -12.67 -7.23 35.59
C ALA A 466 -12.75 -8.49 34.69
N PRO A 467 -13.88 -8.78 34.01
CA PRO A 467 -13.95 -9.94 33.11
C PRO A 467 -12.99 -9.84 31.93
N LEU A 468 -12.83 -8.65 31.36
CA LEU A 468 -11.89 -8.39 30.27
C LEU A 468 -10.44 -8.47 30.74
N ARG A 469 -10.13 -7.94 31.94
CA ARG A 469 -8.80 -8.01 32.55
C ARG A 469 -8.36 -9.47 32.71
N SER A 470 -9.22 -10.31 33.29
CA SER A 470 -8.95 -11.74 33.47
C SER A 470 -8.82 -12.47 32.15
N ALA A 471 -9.70 -12.21 31.17
CA ALA A 471 -9.62 -12.83 29.84
C ALA A 471 -8.29 -12.50 29.12
N VAL A 472 -7.83 -11.25 29.21
CA VAL A 472 -6.55 -10.83 28.63
C VAL A 472 -5.38 -11.48 29.38
N GLN A 473 -5.36 -11.45 30.71
CA GLN A 473 -4.29 -12.08 31.49
C GLN A 473 -4.19 -13.60 31.20
N SER A 474 -5.31 -14.31 31.17
CA SER A 474 -5.34 -15.74 30.86
C SER A 474 -4.94 -16.07 29.42
N SER A 475 -5.18 -15.17 28.47
CA SER A 475 -4.81 -15.39 27.05
C SER A 475 -3.32 -15.30 26.79
N PHE A 476 -2.59 -14.59 27.67
CA PHE A 476 -1.13 -14.48 27.62
C PHE A 476 -0.44 -15.43 28.61
N ALA A 477 -1.14 -15.86 29.67
CA ALA A 477 -0.67 -16.88 30.59
C ALA A 477 -0.47 -18.22 29.86
N GLY A 478 0.79 -18.66 29.75
CA GLY A 478 1.17 -19.90 29.07
C GLY A 478 1.60 -19.74 27.62
N LEU A 479 1.63 -18.52 27.08
CA LEU A 479 2.31 -18.27 25.80
C LEU A 479 3.81 -18.46 25.98
N SER A 480 4.40 -19.28 25.13
CA SER A 480 5.85 -19.50 25.03
C SER A 480 6.42 -19.10 23.67
N SER A 481 5.55 -18.72 22.73
CA SER A 481 5.97 -18.25 21.41
C SER A 481 5.02 -17.19 20.85
N ALA A 482 5.54 -16.38 19.94
CA ALA A 482 4.78 -15.40 19.17
C ALA A 482 5.36 -15.29 17.76
N LEU A 483 4.48 -15.03 16.79
CA LEU A 483 4.82 -14.75 15.40
C LEU A 483 4.29 -13.36 15.02
N ILE A 484 5.17 -12.54 14.46
CA ILE A 484 4.84 -11.21 13.93
C ILE A 484 5.25 -11.20 12.46
N GLU A 485 4.29 -11.03 11.57
CA GLU A 485 4.51 -10.95 10.13
C GLU A 485 4.17 -9.55 9.62
N THR A 486 4.89 -9.11 8.60
CA THR A 486 4.68 -7.82 7.95
C THR A 486 4.88 -7.97 6.47
N ASP A 487 3.82 -7.75 5.70
CA ASP A 487 3.90 -7.56 4.25
C ASP A 487 4.15 -6.07 3.96
N ILE A 488 5.10 -5.81 3.08
CA ILE A 488 5.53 -4.49 2.64
C ILE A 488 5.17 -4.38 1.16
N ALA A 489 4.36 -3.39 0.79
CA ALA A 489 3.96 -3.14 -0.58
C ALA A 489 3.95 -1.64 -0.89
N GLY A 490 3.79 -1.27 -2.16
CA GLY A 490 3.61 0.12 -2.59
C GLY A 490 4.88 0.71 -3.19
N THR A 491 5.15 1.98 -2.89
CA THR A 491 6.32 2.68 -3.46
C THR A 491 7.31 3.07 -2.37
N MET A 492 8.55 3.35 -2.77
CA MET A 492 9.59 3.86 -1.87
C MET A 492 9.20 5.14 -1.12
N LYS A 493 8.27 5.95 -1.66
CA LYS A 493 7.78 7.19 -1.02
C LYS A 493 6.58 6.94 -0.10
N ALA A 494 5.72 5.99 -0.46
CA ALA A 494 4.51 5.66 0.29
C ALA A 494 4.40 4.13 0.46
N PRO A 495 5.20 3.54 1.36
CA PRO A 495 5.09 2.12 1.66
C PRO A 495 3.78 1.85 2.41
N LYS A 496 3.14 0.73 2.10
CA LYS A 496 1.98 0.19 2.81
C LYS A 496 2.43 -1.03 3.59
N LEU A 497 2.20 -1.01 4.91
CA LEU A 497 2.54 -2.11 5.81
C LEU A 497 1.28 -2.83 6.25
N SER A 498 1.23 -4.13 6.03
CA SER A 498 0.18 -5.01 6.55
C SER A 498 0.79 -5.91 7.61
N ILE A 499 0.40 -5.70 8.87
CA ILE A 499 0.97 -6.38 10.03
C ILE A 499 0.00 -7.45 10.50
N ARG A 500 0.52 -8.64 10.79
CA ARG A 500 -0.23 -9.77 11.35
C ARG A 500 0.53 -10.34 12.54
N THR A 501 -0.19 -10.77 13.57
CA THR A 501 0.44 -11.47 14.70
C THR A 501 -0.55 -12.37 15.40
N ASP A 502 -0.07 -13.53 15.84
CA ASP A 502 -0.83 -14.48 16.65
C ASP A 502 -1.25 -13.89 18.01
N LEU A 503 -0.43 -12.98 18.57
CA LEU A 503 -0.78 -12.22 19.77
C LEU A 503 -2.08 -11.42 19.57
N ALA A 504 -2.30 -10.88 18.37
CA ALA A 504 -3.50 -10.13 18.04
C ALA A 504 -4.72 -11.04 17.87
N ASP A 505 -4.54 -12.26 17.32
CA ASP A 505 -5.62 -13.25 17.24
C ASP A 505 -6.06 -13.72 18.63
N LYS A 506 -5.10 -13.94 19.54
CA LYS A 506 -5.37 -14.31 20.93
C LYS A 506 -6.10 -13.18 21.65
N LEU A 507 -5.63 -11.94 21.49
CA LEU A 507 -6.27 -10.78 22.10
C LEU A 507 -7.67 -10.54 21.52
N SER A 508 -7.85 -10.62 20.20
CA SER A 508 -9.15 -10.50 19.54
C SER A 508 -10.17 -11.52 20.07
N LYS A 509 -9.75 -12.78 20.24
CA LYS A 509 -10.60 -13.83 20.84
C LYS A 509 -10.93 -13.56 22.30
N ALA A 510 -9.96 -13.11 23.10
CA ALA A 510 -10.17 -12.75 24.51
C ALA A 510 -11.19 -11.61 24.64
N PHE A 511 -11.02 -10.57 23.83
CA PHE A 511 -11.92 -9.42 23.76
C PHE A 511 -13.31 -9.85 23.30
N SER A 512 -13.41 -10.63 22.22
CA SER A 512 -14.70 -11.10 21.67
C SER A 512 -15.45 -12.00 22.63
N GLY A 513 -14.75 -12.85 23.39
CA GLY A 513 -15.35 -13.68 24.43
C GLY A 513 -15.84 -12.86 25.62
N ALA A 514 -15.06 -11.87 26.09
CA ALA A 514 -15.41 -11.07 27.26
C ALA A 514 -16.46 -9.98 26.99
N MET A 515 -16.42 -9.35 25.82
CA MET A 515 -17.31 -8.23 25.45
C MET A 515 -18.35 -8.59 24.38
N GLY A 516 -18.35 -9.80 23.83
CA GLY A 516 -19.24 -10.17 22.72
C GLY A 516 -20.73 -9.99 23.02
N ALA A 517 -21.17 -10.34 24.24
CA ALA A 517 -22.56 -10.14 24.66
C ALA A 517 -22.94 -8.66 24.78
N GLU A 518 -22.00 -7.82 25.19
CA GLU A 518 -22.20 -6.39 25.41
C GLU A 518 -22.14 -5.60 24.09
N VAL A 519 -21.21 -5.97 23.20
CA VAL A 519 -21.14 -5.48 21.82
C VAL A 519 -22.39 -5.87 21.04
N LYS A 520 -22.91 -7.09 21.20
CA LYS A 520 -24.15 -7.52 20.56
C LYS A 520 -25.35 -6.70 21.05
N LYS A 521 -25.46 -6.45 22.36
CA LYS A 521 -26.50 -5.56 22.92
C LYS A 521 -26.37 -4.13 22.38
N ALA A 522 -25.16 -3.59 22.30
CA ALA A 522 -24.92 -2.26 21.73
C ALA A 522 -25.28 -2.20 20.24
N GLN A 523 -24.94 -3.24 19.48
CA GLN A 523 -25.30 -3.36 18.06
C GLN A 523 -26.82 -3.45 17.86
N GLU A 524 -27.52 -4.25 18.67
CA GLU A 524 -28.98 -4.36 18.64
C GLU A 524 -29.66 -3.03 19.03
N ALA A 525 -29.13 -2.32 20.03
CA ALA A 525 -29.62 -1.00 20.43
C ALA A 525 -29.39 0.07 19.34
N ALA A 526 -28.21 0.06 18.69
CA ALA A 526 -27.90 0.94 17.58
C ALA A 526 -28.79 0.65 16.36
N GLN A 527 -28.99 -0.62 16.02
CA GLN A 527 -29.92 -1.04 14.97
C GLN A 527 -31.34 -0.55 15.26
N LYS A 528 -31.82 -0.75 16.49
CA LYS A 528 -33.17 -0.30 16.88
C LYS A 528 -33.33 1.21 16.74
N LYS A 529 -32.34 2.01 17.18
CA LYS A 529 -32.38 3.48 17.01
C LYS A 529 -32.39 3.91 15.54
N ILE A 530 -31.60 3.24 14.70
CA ILE A 530 -31.59 3.50 13.25
C ILE A 530 -32.92 3.10 12.62
N ASP A 531 -33.49 1.96 13.03
CA ASP A 531 -34.79 1.48 12.56
C ASP A 531 -35.90 2.45 12.90
N ASP A 532 -35.94 2.91 14.15
CA ASP A 532 -36.93 3.87 14.62
C ASP A 532 -36.82 5.20 13.85
N ALA A 533 -35.60 5.65 13.54
CA ALA A 533 -35.37 6.84 12.72
C ALA A 533 -35.75 6.64 11.23
N LEU A 534 -35.55 5.43 10.69
CA LEU A 534 -35.80 5.09 9.28
C LEU A 534 -37.28 4.76 9.01
N LYS A 535 -37.98 4.19 9.99
CA LYS A 535 -39.38 3.73 9.89
C LYS A 535 -40.33 4.75 9.25
N PRO A 536 -40.39 6.04 9.65
CA PRO A 536 -41.31 7.01 9.03
C PRO A 536 -40.99 7.31 7.56
N TYR A 537 -39.76 7.12 7.12
CA TYR A 537 -39.36 7.29 5.71
C TYR A 537 -39.64 6.03 4.90
N ARG A 538 -39.36 4.85 5.47
CA ARG A 538 -39.67 3.57 4.85
C ARG A 538 -41.18 3.37 4.66
N ASP A 539 -41.98 3.70 5.68
CA ASP A 539 -43.45 3.59 5.63
C ASP A 539 -44.06 4.56 4.61
N ARG A 540 -43.49 5.77 4.48
CA ARG A 540 -43.90 6.74 3.44
C ARG A 540 -43.58 6.20 2.05
N LEU A 541 -42.36 5.70 1.85
CA LEU A 541 -41.94 5.11 0.58
C LEU A 541 -42.79 3.88 0.21
N ASP A 542 -43.14 3.04 1.18
CA ASP A 542 -43.96 1.84 1.00
C ASP A 542 -45.41 2.18 0.62
N LYS A 543 -46.02 3.15 1.31
CA LYS A 543 -47.35 3.65 0.94
C LYS A 543 -47.35 4.30 -0.44
N LEU A 544 -46.33 5.11 -0.73
CA LEU A 544 -46.21 5.85 -1.99
C LEU A 544 -45.95 4.91 -3.16
N SER A 545 -45.10 3.90 -2.98
CA SER A 545 -44.90 2.85 -3.97
C SER A 545 -46.17 2.04 -4.15
N SER A 546 -46.70 1.39 -3.11
CA SER A 546 -47.89 0.53 -3.21
C SER A 546 -49.10 1.23 -3.84
N GLY A 547 -49.40 2.48 -3.43
CA GLY A 547 -50.51 3.25 -3.99
C GLY A 547 -50.35 3.55 -5.48
N LYS A 548 -49.14 3.99 -5.88
CA LYS A 548 -48.84 4.31 -7.29
C LYS A 548 -48.69 3.08 -8.17
N GLN A 549 -48.20 1.97 -7.61
CA GLN A 549 -48.11 0.68 -8.29
C GLN A 549 -49.50 0.12 -8.60
N ALA A 550 -50.43 0.21 -7.65
CA ALA A 550 -51.82 -0.18 -7.87
C ALA A 550 -52.47 0.66 -8.97
N GLU A 551 -52.31 1.99 -8.91
CA GLU A 551 -52.93 2.89 -9.88
C GLU A 551 -52.38 2.72 -11.30
N LEU A 552 -51.06 2.59 -11.45
CA LEU A 552 -50.44 2.32 -12.76
C LEU A 552 -50.81 0.92 -13.27
N GLY A 553 -50.80 -0.09 -12.39
CA GLY A 553 -51.16 -1.46 -12.75
C GLY A 553 -52.61 -1.61 -13.21
N ASP A 554 -53.55 -0.92 -12.55
CA ASP A 554 -54.97 -0.94 -12.92
C ASP A 554 -55.22 -0.22 -14.25
N LYS A 555 -54.57 0.94 -14.48
CA LYS A 555 -54.60 1.65 -15.77
C LYS A 555 -54.06 0.77 -16.91
N LEU A 556 -52.98 0.02 -16.65
CA LEU A 556 -52.34 -0.85 -17.64
C LEU A 556 -53.16 -2.09 -17.95
N LYS A 557 -53.72 -2.78 -16.94
CA LYS A 557 -54.63 -3.92 -17.13
C LYS A 557 -55.89 -3.52 -17.89
N GLY A 558 -56.44 -2.35 -17.59
CA GLY A 558 -57.59 -1.79 -18.30
C GLY A 558 -57.31 -1.60 -19.79
N ALA A 559 -56.18 -0.97 -20.13
CA ALA A 559 -55.76 -0.79 -21.53
C ALA A 559 -55.38 -2.11 -22.22
N GLU A 560 -54.70 -3.03 -21.52
CA GLU A 560 -54.29 -4.34 -22.04
C GLU A 560 -55.49 -5.18 -22.47
N SER A 561 -56.53 -5.24 -21.62
CA SER A 561 -57.75 -6.02 -21.92
C SER A 561 -58.46 -5.55 -23.19
N LYS A 562 -58.42 -4.24 -23.47
CA LYS A 562 -59.03 -3.63 -24.64
C LYS A 562 -58.17 -3.77 -25.89
N ILE A 563 -56.86 -3.61 -25.78
CA ILE A 563 -55.92 -3.73 -26.90
C ILE A 563 -55.80 -5.18 -27.37
N THR A 564 -55.64 -6.13 -26.44
CA THR A 564 -55.64 -7.57 -26.78
C THR A 564 -57.03 -8.05 -27.21
N GLY A 565 -58.11 -7.59 -26.58
CA GLY A 565 -59.46 -7.98 -26.97
C GLY A 565 -59.89 -7.41 -28.33
N ALA A 566 -59.92 -6.08 -28.46
CA ALA A 566 -60.41 -5.41 -29.67
C ALA A 566 -59.41 -5.40 -30.82
N GLY A 567 -58.11 -5.24 -30.53
CA GLY A 567 -57.04 -5.25 -31.53
C GLY A 567 -56.85 -6.62 -32.17
N ASP A 568 -56.83 -7.71 -31.38
CA ASP A 568 -56.70 -9.06 -31.96
C ASP A 568 -57.97 -9.48 -32.71
N ASN A 569 -59.16 -9.03 -32.27
CA ASN A 569 -60.39 -9.25 -33.03
C ASN A 569 -60.38 -8.49 -34.37
N LEU A 570 -59.90 -7.25 -34.40
CA LEU A 570 -59.70 -6.52 -35.65
C LEU A 570 -58.70 -7.25 -36.56
N LEU A 571 -57.54 -7.68 -36.05
CA LEU A 571 -56.54 -8.42 -36.82
C LEU A 571 -57.07 -9.76 -37.36
N LYS A 572 -57.86 -10.51 -36.58
CA LYS A 572 -58.50 -11.76 -37.01
C LYS A 572 -59.56 -11.53 -38.08
N ASN A 573 -60.31 -10.44 -37.98
CA ASN A 573 -61.38 -10.12 -38.93
C ASN A 573 -60.84 -9.50 -40.24
N LEU A 574 -59.61 -8.96 -40.22
CA LEU A 574 -58.90 -8.47 -41.41
C LEU A 574 -58.35 -9.61 -42.29
N THR A 575 -58.24 -10.84 -41.77
CA THR A 575 -57.96 -12.04 -42.59
C THR A 575 -59.25 -12.60 -43.19
N PRO A 576 -59.43 -12.61 -44.52
CA PRO A 576 -60.67 -13.08 -45.11
C PRO A 576 -60.81 -14.61 -44.98
N SER A 577 -61.76 -15.05 -44.18
CA SER A 577 -62.21 -16.45 -44.05
C SER A 577 -62.89 -17.02 -45.32
N LYS A 578 -62.84 -16.30 -46.46
CA LYS A 578 -63.48 -16.67 -47.74
C LYS A 578 -62.52 -16.80 -48.94
N LEU A 579 -61.22 -17.02 -48.73
CA LEU A 579 -60.34 -17.51 -49.80
C LEU A 579 -60.10 -19.02 -49.65
N LYS A 580 -61.13 -19.81 -49.99
CA LYS A 580 -60.88 -21.16 -50.52
C LYS A 580 -60.25 -20.97 -51.90
N LEU A 581 -58.94 -21.09 -52.00
CA LEU A 581 -58.27 -21.27 -53.29
C LEU A 581 -58.89 -22.50 -53.97
N PRO A 582 -59.41 -22.39 -55.21
CA PRO A 582 -59.79 -23.57 -55.96
C PRO A 582 -58.53 -24.38 -56.26
N LYS A 583 -58.60 -25.71 -56.07
CA LYS A 583 -57.58 -26.64 -56.55
C LYS A 583 -57.48 -26.47 -58.07
N ILE A 584 -56.41 -25.87 -58.55
CA ILE A 584 -56.01 -25.99 -59.95
C ILE A 584 -54.96 -27.11 -60.00
N LYS A 585 -55.35 -28.23 -60.59
CA LYS A 585 -54.40 -29.25 -61.08
C LYS A 585 -53.70 -28.68 -62.31
N PHE A 586 -52.38 -28.78 -62.34
CA PHE A 586 -51.66 -29.25 -63.52
C PHE A 586 -50.73 -30.36 -63.07
#